data_AF-A0A356NKT7-F1
#
_entry.id   AF-A0A356NKT7-F1
#
_cell.length_a   1.000
_cell.length_b   1.000
_cell.length_c   1.000
_cell.angle_alpha   90.00
_cell.angle_beta   90.00
_cell.angle_gamma   90.00
#
_symmetry.space_group_name_H-M   'P 1'
#
loop_
_entity.id
_entity.type
_entity.pdbx_description
1 polymer ?
#
loop_
_entity_poly.entity_id
_entity_poly.type
_entity_poly.pdbx_seq_one_letter_code
_entity_poly.pdbx_strand_id
1 'polypeptide(L)'
;GYFETNWSVNPHWTAEFTSFPDHPITNGVQPFAVNDEWYFHMRFPDNMKGVTPILSAVAPEKTMERKDGPHSGNPEVRKAVAAGLPQHVAWAYERSNGGRGFGFTGLHNHLNWRNPDFRKVILNAMLWLAKAEVPENGIDCPLSDEQILTNLDQKRGRNPLEILRDARQNQSFISPVKGAK
;
A
#
# COMPACT_ATOMS: atom_id res chain seq x y z
N GLY A 1 0.07 0.05 13.54
CA GLY A 1 -0.06 -1.30 13.00
C GLY A 1 1.15 -2.11 13.39
N TYR A 2 0.95 -3.34 13.83
CA TYR A 2 2.00 -4.33 14.08
C TYR A 2 1.64 -5.62 13.33
N PHE A 3 2.62 -6.21 12.64
CA PHE A 3 2.47 -7.53 12.05
C PHE A 3 2.68 -8.57 13.15
N GLU A 4 1.66 -9.36 13.46
CA GLU A 4 1.76 -10.42 14.46
C GLU A 4 1.83 -11.79 13.77
N THR A 5 2.89 -12.54 14.03
CA THR A 5 3.07 -13.89 13.51
C THR A 5 1.91 -14.80 13.92
N ASN A 6 1.43 -15.64 13.00
CA ASN A 6 0.22 -16.48 13.12
C ASN A 6 -1.10 -15.69 13.19
N TRP A 7 -1.08 -14.36 13.12
CA TRP A 7 -2.28 -13.52 13.08
C TRP A 7 -2.40 -12.76 11.76
N SER A 8 -1.32 -12.11 11.34
CA SER A 8 -1.19 -11.32 10.12
C SER A 8 -0.65 -12.16 8.97
N VAL A 9 -0.87 -11.70 7.73
CA VAL A 9 -0.48 -12.41 6.50
C VAL A 9 0.19 -11.45 5.51
N ASN A 10 1.00 -11.99 4.60
CA ASN A 10 1.73 -11.22 3.57
C ASN A 10 1.68 -11.85 2.15
N PRO A 11 0.50 -12.12 1.58
CA PRO A 11 0.43 -12.63 0.21
C PRO A 11 0.74 -11.53 -0.82
N HIS A 12 1.13 -11.92 -2.03
CA HIS A 12 1.13 -11.02 -3.18
C HIS A 12 -0.27 -10.94 -3.78
N TRP A 13 -0.82 -9.73 -3.89
CA TRP A 13 -2.11 -9.49 -4.52
C TRP A 13 -2.24 -8.06 -5.03
N THR A 14 -3.25 -7.82 -5.85
CA THR A 14 -3.59 -6.48 -6.33
C THR A 14 -4.57 -5.86 -5.37
N ALA A 15 -4.14 -4.80 -4.68
CA ALA A 15 -5.01 -3.97 -3.87
C ALA A 15 -5.61 -2.86 -4.72
N GLU A 16 -6.94 -2.73 -4.68
CA GLU A 16 -7.67 -1.64 -5.32
C GLU A 16 -8.07 -0.60 -4.27
N PHE A 17 -7.62 0.64 -4.44
CA PHE A 17 -7.92 1.76 -3.55
C PHE A 17 -8.87 2.72 -4.25
N THR A 18 -10.15 2.64 -3.88
CA THR A 18 -11.24 3.39 -4.52
C THR A 18 -11.89 4.42 -3.61
N SER A 19 -11.59 4.39 -2.32
CA SER A 19 -12.12 5.31 -1.31
C SER A 19 -11.01 5.76 -0.37
N PHE A 20 -11.01 7.03 -0.01
CA PHE A 20 -10.00 7.65 0.83
C PHE A 20 -10.67 8.42 1.98
N PRO A 21 -10.08 8.45 3.19
CA PRO A 21 -10.56 9.32 4.26
C PRO A 21 -10.37 10.80 3.90
N ASP A 22 -11.09 11.67 4.59
CA ASP A 22 -10.76 13.09 4.69
C ASP A 22 -9.52 13.25 5.61
N HIS A 23 -8.33 13.29 4.99
CA HIS A 23 -7.06 13.38 5.70
C HIS A 23 -6.00 14.03 4.79
N PRO A 24 -5.09 14.88 5.28
CA PRO A 24 -4.10 15.54 4.43
C PRO A 24 -3.25 14.59 3.57
N ILE A 25 -2.98 13.37 4.06
CA ILE A 25 -2.22 12.35 3.32
C ILE A 25 -2.91 11.98 2.00
N THR A 26 -4.24 12.04 1.93
CA THR A 26 -5.02 11.63 0.76
C THR A 26 -5.39 12.80 -0.16
N ASN A 27 -4.92 14.02 0.13
CA ASN A 27 -5.09 15.19 -0.73
C ASN A 27 -4.63 14.91 -2.17
N GLY A 28 -5.54 15.14 -3.13
CA GLY A 28 -5.32 14.95 -4.56
C GLY A 28 -5.02 13.51 -5.02
N VAL A 29 -5.12 12.51 -4.13
CA VAL A 29 -4.94 11.09 -4.49
C VAL A 29 -6.17 10.61 -5.25
N GLN A 30 -5.95 10.07 -6.45
CA GLN A 30 -7.01 9.49 -7.28
C GLN A 30 -7.10 7.97 -7.07
N PRO A 31 -8.24 7.32 -7.38
CA PRO A 31 -8.36 5.87 -7.32
C PRO A 31 -7.30 5.13 -8.14
N PHE A 32 -6.61 4.18 -7.51
CA PHE A 32 -5.54 3.42 -8.14
C PHE A 32 -5.51 1.99 -7.61
N ALA A 33 -4.85 1.10 -8.34
CA ALA A 33 -4.63 -0.26 -7.90
C ALA A 33 -3.20 -0.70 -8.21
N VAL A 34 -2.56 -1.46 -7.33
CA VAL A 34 -1.21 -1.98 -7.57
C VAL A 34 -1.03 -3.38 -7.00
N ASN A 35 -0.19 -4.17 -7.66
CA ASN A 35 0.22 -5.49 -7.19
C ASN A 35 1.48 -5.37 -6.32
N ASP A 36 1.38 -5.83 -5.08
CA ASP A 36 2.49 -5.79 -4.11
C ASP A 36 2.39 -6.98 -3.14
N GLU A 37 3.42 -7.17 -2.31
CA GLU A 37 3.34 -8.05 -1.14
C GLU A 37 2.67 -7.27 0.00
N TRP A 38 1.34 -7.17 -0.04
CA TRP A 38 0.59 -6.37 0.92
C TRP A 38 0.35 -7.15 2.22
N TYR A 39 0.91 -6.64 3.32
CA TYR A 39 0.70 -7.24 4.63
C TYR A 39 -0.63 -6.75 5.20
N PHE A 40 -1.46 -7.67 5.69
CA PHE A 40 -2.76 -7.30 6.24
C PHE A 40 -3.16 -8.14 7.45
N HIS A 41 -4.37 -7.86 7.97
CA HIS A 41 -4.85 -8.36 9.25
C HIS A 41 -3.91 -7.93 10.38
N MET A 42 -3.57 -6.64 10.37
CA MET A 42 -2.61 -6.02 11.29
C MET A 42 -3.23 -5.77 12.67
N ARG A 43 -2.41 -5.77 13.71
CA ARG A 43 -2.82 -5.32 15.04
C ARG A 43 -2.78 -3.80 15.14
N PHE A 44 -3.80 -3.24 15.78
CA PHE A 44 -3.92 -1.83 16.08
C PHE A 44 -4.30 -1.62 17.54
N PRO A 45 -4.10 -0.41 18.12
CA PRO A 45 -4.69 -0.06 19.40
C PRO A 45 -6.20 -0.33 19.42
N ASP A 46 -6.72 -0.63 20.61
CA ASP A 46 -8.15 -0.91 20.80
C ASP A 46 -9.01 0.18 20.19
N ASN A 47 -10.08 -0.25 19.50
CA ASN A 47 -11.01 0.61 18.77
C ASN A 47 -10.32 1.58 17.80
N MET A 48 -9.15 1.22 17.25
CA MET A 48 -8.35 2.06 16.35
C MET A 48 -8.01 3.42 16.96
N LYS A 49 -7.88 3.52 18.29
CA LYS A 49 -7.66 4.80 18.97
C LYS A 49 -6.43 5.53 18.40
N GLY A 50 -6.68 6.72 17.84
CA GLY A 50 -5.66 7.58 17.23
C GLY A 50 -5.18 7.10 15.86
N VAL A 51 -5.75 6.03 15.29
CA VAL A 51 -5.39 5.47 13.98
C VAL A 51 -6.44 5.86 12.95
N THR A 52 -5.99 6.42 11.82
CA THR A 52 -6.83 6.67 10.65
C THR A 52 -6.35 5.77 9.52
N PRO A 53 -7.15 4.80 9.04
CA PRO A 53 -6.83 4.05 7.82
C PRO A 53 -6.70 4.99 6.63
N ILE A 54 -5.55 4.96 5.95
CA ILE A 54 -5.26 5.81 4.78
C ILE A 54 -5.54 5.04 3.49
N LEU A 55 -5.08 3.79 3.42
CA LEU A 55 -5.35 2.89 2.30
C LEU A 55 -5.93 1.60 2.85
N SER A 56 -7.12 1.26 2.35
CA SER A 56 -7.81 0.02 2.66
C SER A 56 -8.30 -0.63 1.38
N ALA A 57 -8.20 -1.94 1.29
CA ALA A 57 -8.68 -2.71 0.14
C ALA A 57 -9.27 -4.04 0.61
N VAL A 58 -10.20 -4.61 -0.16
CA VAL A 58 -10.74 -5.94 0.12
C VAL A 58 -9.81 -6.97 -0.49
N ALA A 59 -9.17 -7.79 0.35
CA ALA A 59 -8.31 -8.87 -0.13
C ALA A 59 -9.16 -9.97 -0.78
N PRO A 60 -8.81 -10.48 -1.98
CA PRO A 60 -9.56 -11.55 -2.63
C PRO A 60 -9.33 -12.90 -1.94
N GLU A 61 -10.28 -13.83 -2.05
CA GLU A 61 -10.20 -15.17 -1.44
C GLU A 61 -8.91 -15.93 -1.75
N LYS A 62 -8.34 -15.75 -2.97
CA LYS A 62 -7.08 -16.36 -3.39
C LYS A 62 -5.90 -16.08 -2.44
N THR A 63 -5.95 -14.97 -1.70
CA THR A 63 -4.93 -14.63 -0.69
C THR A 63 -4.86 -15.66 0.44
N MET A 64 -5.93 -16.45 0.64
CA MET A 64 -6.09 -17.45 1.68
C MET A 64 -5.94 -18.90 1.18
N GLU A 65 -5.47 -19.16 -0.05
CA GLU A 65 -5.38 -20.53 -0.58
C GLU A 65 -4.35 -21.41 0.15
N ARG A 66 -3.30 -20.80 0.71
CA ARG A 66 -2.28 -21.51 1.48
C ARG A 66 -2.86 -22.01 2.80
N LYS A 67 -2.31 -23.10 3.35
CA LYS A 67 -2.66 -23.59 4.69
C LYS A 67 -2.32 -22.57 5.77
N ASP A 68 -2.95 -22.72 6.94
CA ASP A 68 -2.64 -21.91 8.12
C ASP A 68 -1.15 -22.01 8.49
N GLY A 69 -0.62 -20.89 8.95
CA GLY A 69 0.79 -20.80 9.27
C GLY A 69 1.25 -19.39 9.60
N PRO A 70 2.55 -19.23 9.94
CA PRO A 70 3.10 -18.02 10.53
C PRO A 70 2.83 -16.73 9.75
N HIS A 71 2.68 -16.83 8.43
CA HIS A 71 2.40 -15.69 7.54
C HIS A 71 1.35 -16.01 6.45
N SER A 72 0.70 -17.17 6.54
CA SER A 72 -0.18 -17.70 5.49
C SER A 72 -1.65 -17.79 5.88
N GLY A 73 -1.97 -17.59 7.16
CA GLY A 73 -3.34 -17.41 7.62
C GLY A 73 -3.65 -18.17 8.90
N ASN A 74 -4.87 -17.97 9.36
CA ASN A 74 -5.54 -18.61 10.49
C ASN A 74 -7.07 -18.51 10.27
N PRO A 75 -7.91 -19.15 11.09
CA PRO A 75 -9.36 -19.09 10.92
C PRO A 75 -9.96 -17.67 10.97
N GLU A 76 -9.39 -16.76 11.76
CA GLU A 76 -9.89 -15.38 11.92
C GLU A 76 -9.69 -14.55 10.66
N VAL A 77 -8.47 -14.53 10.10
CA VAL A 77 -8.19 -13.78 8.87
C VAL A 77 -8.95 -14.35 7.67
N ARG A 78 -9.15 -15.68 7.62
CA ARG A 78 -9.99 -16.30 6.58
C ARG A 78 -11.43 -15.83 6.66
N LYS A 79 -12.00 -15.79 7.86
CA LYS A 79 -13.35 -15.30 8.09
C LYS A 79 -13.48 -13.82 7.70
N ALA A 80 -12.48 -13.00 8.05
CA ALA A 80 -12.44 -11.59 7.67
C ALA A 80 -12.40 -11.39 6.15
N VAL A 81 -11.55 -12.15 5.45
CA VAL A 81 -11.46 -12.12 3.97
C VAL A 81 -12.77 -12.60 3.33
N ALA A 82 -13.32 -13.73 3.77
CA ALA A 82 -14.58 -14.27 3.25
C ALA A 82 -15.78 -13.32 3.48
N ALA A 83 -15.76 -12.54 4.56
CA ALA A 83 -16.75 -11.50 4.84
C ALA A 83 -16.51 -10.19 4.06
N GLY A 84 -15.46 -10.11 3.24
CA GLY A 84 -15.12 -8.91 2.48
C GLY A 84 -14.69 -7.73 3.33
N LEU A 85 -14.16 -7.97 4.55
CA LEU A 85 -13.76 -6.88 5.44
C LEU A 85 -12.57 -6.12 4.84
N PRO A 86 -12.62 -4.77 4.79
CA PRO A 86 -11.51 -3.96 4.34
C PRO A 86 -10.24 -4.22 5.16
N GLN A 87 -9.14 -4.39 4.46
CA GLN A 87 -7.82 -4.63 5.03
C GLN A 87 -6.98 -3.36 4.95
N HIS A 88 -6.50 -2.88 6.10
CA HIS A 88 -5.75 -1.63 6.20
C HIS A 88 -4.25 -1.87 5.92
N VAL A 89 -3.75 -1.31 4.82
CA VAL A 89 -2.36 -1.47 4.34
C VAL A 89 -1.56 -0.17 4.41
N ALA A 90 -2.24 0.95 4.71
CA ALA A 90 -1.62 2.20 5.12
C ALA A 90 -2.45 2.86 6.22
N TRP A 91 -1.81 3.51 7.19
CA TRP A 91 -2.50 4.21 8.27
C TRP A 91 -1.70 5.39 8.80
N ALA A 92 -2.40 6.44 9.20
CA ALA A 92 -1.87 7.52 10.03
C ALA A 92 -2.10 7.18 11.51
N TYR A 93 -1.22 7.66 12.37
CA TYR A 93 -1.36 7.58 13.81
C TYR A 93 -1.01 8.92 14.46
N GLU A 94 -1.93 9.44 15.26
CA GLU A 94 -1.74 10.67 16.02
C GLU A 94 -1.74 10.37 17.53
N ARG A 95 -0.66 10.77 18.18
CA ARG A 95 -0.54 10.72 19.65
C ARG A 95 -1.23 11.93 20.27
N SER A 96 -1.74 11.77 21.48
CA SER A 96 -2.38 12.86 22.25
C SER A 96 -1.49 14.09 22.47
N ASN A 97 -0.15 13.93 22.40
CA ASN A 97 0.82 15.02 22.51
C ASN A 97 1.21 15.63 21.13
N GLY A 98 0.48 15.31 20.07
CA GLY A 98 0.70 15.86 18.73
C GLY A 98 1.86 15.21 17.95
N GLY A 99 2.39 14.08 18.41
CA GLY A 99 3.30 13.26 17.61
C GLY A 99 2.56 12.51 16.49
N ARG A 100 3.15 12.45 15.30
CA ARG A 100 2.56 11.82 14.10
C ARG A 100 3.38 10.60 13.67
N GLY A 101 2.69 9.57 13.21
CA GLY A 101 3.28 8.35 12.66
C GLY A 101 2.51 7.86 11.44
N PHE A 102 3.19 7.23 10.50
CA PHE A 102 2.59 6.65 9.29
C PHE A 102 3.12 5.24 9.13
N GLY A 103 2.22 4.29 8.90
CA GLY A 103 2.59 2.92 8.54
C GLY A 103 2.10 2.59 7.14
N PHE A 104 2.90 1.82 6.43
CA PHE A 104 2.66 1.42 5.05
C PHE A 104 3.27 0.04 4.82
N THR A 105 2.52 -0.87 4.23
CA THR A 105 2.95 -2.27 4.01
C THR A 105 3.26 -2.59 2.55
N GLY A 106 3.36 -1.57 1.69
CA GLY A 106 3.79 -1.74 0.30
C GLY A 106 5.31 -1.62 0.16
N LEU A 107 5.77 -1.43 -1.08
CA LEU A 107 7.19 -1.29 -1.48
C LEU A 107 7.96 -2.60 -1.65
N HIS A 108 7.31 -3.76 -1.72
CA HIS A 108 8.00 -4.97 -2.15
C HIS A 108 8.30 -4.91 -3.65
N ASN A 109 7.35 -4.38 -4.44
CA ASN A 109 7.53 -4.20 -5.88
C ASN A 109 7.98 -2.78 -6.24
N HIS A 110 9.24 -2.64 -6.62
CA HIS A 110 9.84 -1.36 -7.01
C HIS A 110 9.10 -0.65 -8.16
N LEU A 111 8.50 -1.40 -9.09
CA LEU A 111 7.81 -0.79 -10.23
C LEU A 111 6.52 -0.07 -9.84
N ASN A 112 6.00 -0.25 -8.61
CA ASN A 112 4.87 0.51 -8.09
C ASN A 112 5.19 2.01 -7.97
N TRP A 113 6.48 2.38 -7.89
CA TRP A 113 6.92 3.77 -8.02
C TRP A 113 6.54 4.41 -9.35
N ARG A 114 6.09 3.69 -10.37
CA ARG A 114 5.58 4.28 -11.62
C ARG A 114 4.17 4.86 -11.47
N ASN A 115 3.38 4.37 -10.51
CA ASN A 115 2.02 4.86 -10.28
C ASN A 115 2.06 6.21 -9.52
N PRO A 116 1.54 7.32 -10.09
CA PRO A 116 1.65 8.65 -9.48
C PRO A 116 0.91 8.77 -8.15
N ASP A 117 -0.25 8.12 -7.99
CA ASP A 117 -1.05 8.19 -6.77
C ASP A 117 -0.45 7.35 -5.63
N PHE A 118 0.16 6.21 -5.96
CA PHE A 118 0.99 5.45 -5.01
C PHE A 118 2.13 6.32 -4.44
N ARG A 119 2.84 7.07 -5.31
CA ARG A 119 3.88 8.02 -4.87
C ARG A 119 3.31 9.16 -4.03
N LYS A 120 2.20 9.74 -4.49
CA LYS A 120 1.55 10.90 -3.85
C LYS A 120 1.15 10.59 -2.41
N VAL A 121 0.59 9.41 -2.13
CA VAL A 121 0.29 8.99 -0.75
C VAL A 121 1.53 9.04 0.14
N ILE A 122 2.65 8.49 -0.33
CA ILE A 122 3.90 8.43 0.44
C ILE A 122 4.47 9.83 0.65
N LEU A 123 4.51 10.65 -0.39
CA LEU A 123 5.04 12.01 -0.33
C LEU A 123 4.19 12.93 0.56
N ASN A 124 2.86 12.87 0.43
CA ASN A 124 1.94 13.58 1.31
C ASN A 124 2.12 13.13 2.78
N ALA A 125 2.31 11.83 3.02
CA ALA A 125 2.62 11.31 4.35
C ALA A 125 3.92 11.89 4.92
N MET A 126 4.96 12.05 4.10
CA MET A 126 6.22 12.67 4.53
C MET A 126 6.03 14.12 4.98
N LEU A 127 5.29 14.93 4.23
CA LEU A 127 4.98 16.31 4.65
C LEU A 127 4.13 16.32 5.93
N TRP A 128 3.09 15.50 5.99
CA TRP A 128 2.22 15.41 7.16
C TRP A 128 2.99 15.00 8.43
N LEU A 129 3.90 14.03 8.32
CA LEU A 129 4.80 13.60 9.39
C LEU A 129 5.73 14.74 9.83
N ALA A 130 6.30 15.47 8.87
CA ALA A 130 7.16 16.63 9.11
C ALA A 130 6.39 17.85 9.66
N LYS A 131 5.06 17.75 9.81
CA LYS A 131 4.16 18.86 10.18
C LYS A 131 4.22 20.03 9.20
N ALA A 132 4.60 19.75 7.96
CA ALA A 132 4.46 20.68 6.86
C ALA A 132 3.02 20.63 6.30
N GLU A 133 2.63 21.70 5.61
CA GLU A 133 1.36 21.75 4.89
C GLU A 133 1.38 20.76 3.72
N VAL A 134 0.36 19.91 3.62
CA VAL A 134 0.17 19.07 2.43
C VAL A 134 -0.69 19.85 1.43
N PRO A 135 -0.23 20.08 0.19
CA PRO A 135 -1.01 20.81 -0.80
C PRO A 135 -2.38 20.16 -1.03
N GLU A 136 -3.40 20.97 -1.35
CA GLU A 136 -4.78 20.50 -1.59
C GLU A 136 -4.85 19.46 -2.73
N ASN A 137 -4.04 19.64 -3.77
CA ASN A 137 -3.92 18.71 -4.89
C ASN A 137 -2.86 17.62 -4.67
N GLY A 138 -2.30 17.52 -3.46
CA GLY A 138 -1.16 16.68 -3.12
C GLY A 138 0.15 17.14 -3.74
N ILE A 139 1.25 16.48 -3.37
CA ILE A 139 2.54 16.72 -4.02
C ILE A 139 2.50 16.19 -5.45
N ASP A 140 2.86 17.04 -6.40
CA ASP A 140 3.20 16.61 -7.76
C ASP A 140 4.66 16.14 -7.81
N CYS A 141 4.87 14.97 -8.38
CA CYS A 141 6.18 14.32 -8.50
C CYS A 141 6.26 13.57 -9.83
N PRO A 142 6.54 14.28 -10.93
CA PRO A 142 6.79 13.66 -12.22
C PRO A 142 8.11 12.87 -12.15
N LEU A 143 8.05 11.62 -12.59
CA LEU A 143 9.22 10.74 -12.70
C LEU A 143 9.19 10.01 -14.04
N SER A 144 10.34 9.91 -14.69
CA SER A 144 10.53 9.05 -15.86
C SER A 144 10.83 7.61 -15.44
N ASP A 145 10.60 6.65 -16.34
CA ASP A 145 11.02 5.26 -16.13
C ASP A 145 12.54 5.15 -15.91
N GLU A 146 13.34 6.02 -16.52
CA GLU A 146 14.80 6.08 -16.32
C GLU A 146 15.16 6.50 -14.89
N GLN A 147 14.51 7.54 -14.36
CA GLN A 147 14.72 7.98 -12.98
C GLN A 147 14.31 6.91 -11.97
N ILE A 148 13.21 6.20 -12.22
CA ILE A 148 12.73 5.12 -11.34
C ILE A 148 13.77 3.99 -11.24
N LEU A 149 14.56 3.74 -12.28
CA LEU A 149 15.55 2.64 -12.28
C LEU A 149 16.94 3.08 -11.89
N THR A 150 17.16 4.38 -11.78
CA THR A 150 18.44 4.92 -11.37
C THR A 150 18.77 4.37 -9.97
N ASN A 151 19.98 3.86 -9.79
CA ASN A 151 20.46 3.23 -8.56
C ASN A 151 19.71 1.95 -8.13
N LEU A 152 18.97 1.29 -9.04
CA LEU A 152 18.36 0.00 -8.73
C LEU A 152 19.41 -1.11 -8.77
N ASP A 153 19.60 -1.78 -7.63
CA ASP A 153 20.52 -2.92 -7.53
C ASP A 153 20.16 -4.03 -8.52
N GLN A 154 21.19 -4.60 -9.14
CA GLN A 154 21.01 -5.76 -10.01
C GLN A 154 20.57 -6.98 -9.16
N LYS A 155 19.35 -7.48 -9.40
CA LYS A 155 18.97 -8.80 -8.90
C LYS A 155 19.66 -9.87 -9.76
N ARG A 156 20.29 -10.85 -9.10
CA ARG A 156 21.10 -11.94 -9.71
C ARG A 156 20.66 -12.29 -11.14
N GLY A 157 21.49 -11.96 -12.12
CA GLY A 157 21.37 -12.44 -13.49
C GLY A 157 20.40 -11.68 -14.42
N ARG A 158 19.90 -10.50 -14.04
CA ARG A 158 19.15 -9.62 -14.97
C ARG A 158 19.59 -8.17 -14.85
N ASN A 159 19.79 -7.50 -15.98
CA ASN A 159 20.02 -6.06 -16.02
C ASN A 159 18.69 -5.32 -15.73
N PRO A 160 18.67 -4.28 -14.87
CA PRO A 160 17.50 -3.42 -14.64
C PRO A 160 16.79 -2.91 -15.90
N LEU A 161 17.52 -2.68 -17.00
CA LEU A 161 16.95 -2.27 -18.29
C LEU A 161 16.23 -3.42 -19.03
N GLU A 162 16.64 -4.68 -18.83
CA GLU A 162 15.92 -5.84 -19.35
C GLU A 162 14.62 -6.05 -18.58
N ILE A 163 14.63 -5.76 -17.27
CA ILE A 163 13.42 -5.77 -16.43
C ILE A 163 12.37 -4.78 -16.98
N LEU A 164 12.74 -3.63 -17.55
CA LEU A 164 11.79 -2.71 -18.18
C LEU A 164 11.16 -3.23 -19.48
N ARG A 165 11.99 -3.85 -20.32
CA ARG A 165 11.52 -4.43 -21.59
C ARG A 165 10.45 -5.49 -21.31
N ASP A 166 10.66 -6.27 -20.27
CA ASP A 166 9.73 -7.27 -19.78
C ASP A 166 8.62 -6.68 -18.90
N ALA A 167 8.83 -5.55 -18.22
CA ALA A 167 7.83 -4.90 -17.35
C ALA A 167 6.66 -4.31 -18.13
N ARG A 168 6.86 -3.96 -19.41
CA ARG A 168 5.73 -3.66 -20.32
C ARG A 168 4.88 -4.90 -20.63
N GLN A 169 5.42 -6.10 -20.42
CA GLN A 169 4.76 -7.39 -20.63
C GLN A 169 4.32 -8.07 -19.31
N ASN A 170 4.92 -7.70 -18.17
CA ASN A 170 4.58 -8.24 -16.85
C ASN A 170 3.40 -7.51 -16.22
N GLN A 171 2.47 -8.29 -15.68
CA GLN A 171 1.20 -7.92 -15.05
C GLN A 171 1.32 -7.03 -13.80
N SER A 172 2.52 -6.57 -13.42
CA SER A 172 2.74 -5.78 -12.22
C SER A 172 2.37 -4.30 -12.36
N PHE A 173 1.87 -3.87 -13.53
CA PHE A 173 1.33 -2.53 -13.69
C PHE A 173 -0.19 -2.57 -13.54
N ILE A 174 -0.71 -2.01 -12.44
CA ILE A 174 -2.12 -1.64 -12.38
C ILE A 174 -2.21 -0.13 -12.17
N SER A 175 -3.12 0.42 -12.97
CA SER A 175 -3.28 1.82 -13.37
C SER A 175 -4.66 2.29 -12.85
N PRO A 176 -5.23 3.45 -13.24
CA PRO A 176 -6.48 3.96 -12.66
C PRO A 176 -7.57 2.90 -12.61
N VAL A 177 -8.27 2.82 -11.48
CA VAL A 177 -9.43 1.92 -11.36
C VAL A 177 -10.51 2.42 -12.33
N LYS A 178 -10.76 1.67 -13.41
CA LYS A 178 -11.79 2.04 -14.39
C LYS A 178 -13.17 1.93 -13.74
N GLY A 179 -13.94 3.03 -13.75
CA GLY A 179 -15.36 3.02 -13.35
C GLY A 179 -15.64 3.37 -11.89
N ALA A 180 -14.65 3.86 -11.12
CA ALA A 180 -14.93 4.56 -9.88
C ALA A 180 -15.68 5.87 -10.22
N LYS A 181 -16.98 5.92 -9.89
CA LYS A 181 -17.81 7.13 -9.94
C LYS A 181 -17.68 7.91 -8.64
#